data_AF-A0A0W1R2M8-F1
#
_entry.id   AF-A0A0W1R2M8-F1
#
_cell.length_a   1.000
_cell.length_b   1.000
_cell.length_c   1.000
_cell.angle_alpha   90.00
_cell.angle_beta   90.00
_cell.angle_gamma   90.00
#
_symmetry.space_group_name_H-M   'P 1'
#
loop_
_entity.id
_entity.type
_entity.pdbx_description
1 polymer ?
#
loop_
_entity_poly.entity_id
_entity_poly.type
_entity_poly.pdbx_seq_one_letter_code
_entity_poly.pdbx_strand_id
1 'polypeptide(L)'
;MASRYSKGLSGLASDYAMLKTIPAMLSVVFVATGLYAFGGVSDITITWLSNYTLTSEHATLGSIVVFALAFMSSETKSLEYYEYWEMGFILASPAVILGWEYTTQIPDLLLGLGDPLGAQVAFVITVVGWAVAVR
;
A
#
# COMPACT_ATOMS: atom_id res chain seq x y z
N MET A 1 -32.94 19.66 -35.18
CA MET A 1 -31.51 19.53 -34.82
C MET A 1 -31.37 19.71 -33.30
N ALA A 2 -31.39 18.65 -32.51
CA ALA A 2 -31.05 18.70 -31.08
C ALA A 2 -30.96 17.28 -30.49
N SER A 3 -29.81 16.61 -30.61
CA SER A 3 -29.56 15.35 -29.87
C SER A 3 -28.07 14.94 -29.81
N ARG A 4 -27.15 15.90 -29.65
CA ARG A 4 -25.69 15.61 -29.58
C ARG A 4 -24.98 16.25 -28.39
N TYR A 5 -25.63 16.40 -27.24
CA TYR A 5 -25.03 17.04 -26.06
C TYR A 5 -25.18 16.24 -24.75
N SER A 6 -25.25 14.90 -24.82
CA SER A 6 -25.36 14.05 -23.62
C SER A 6 -24.22 13.03 -23.44
N LYS A 7 -23.28 12.92 -24.38
CA LYS A 7 -22.18 11.93 -24.31
C LYS A 7 -20.89 12.44 -23.63
N GLY A 8 -20.77 13.74 -23.32
CA GLY A 8 -19.55 14.29 -22.70
C GLY A 8 -19.52 14.23 -21.16
N LEU A 9 -20.68 14.39 -20.50
CA LEU A 9 -20.75 14.47 -19.03
C LEU A 9 -20.66 13.09 -18.34
N SER A 10 -21.22 12.05 -18.96
CA SER A 10 -21.11 10.67 -18.45
C SER A 10 -19.70 10.10 -18.62
N GLY A 11 -18.96 10.50 -19.67
CA GLY A 11 -17.56 10.11 -19.85
C GLY A 11 -16.64 10.74 -18.81
N LEU A 12 -16.81 12.03 -18.51
CA LEU A 12 -16.04 12.70 -17.45
C LEU A 12 -16.33 12.13 -16.06
N ALA A 13 -17.58 11.89 -15.69
CA ALA A 13 -17.91 11.26 -14.41
C ALA A 13 -17.34 9.84 -14.29
N SER A 14 -17.30 9.08 -15.40
CA SER A 14 -16.69 7.75 -15.48
C SER A 14 -15.17 7.81 -15.32
N ASP A 15 -14.52 8.78 -15.96
CA ASP A 15 -13.06 8.97 -15.87
C ASP A 15 -12.65 9.41 -14.45
N TYR A 16 -13.42 10.31 -13.81
CA TYR A 16 -13.18 10.71 -12.41
C TYR A 16 -13.45 9.57 -11.41
N ALA A 17 -14.48 8.76 -11.66
CA ALA A 17 -14.77 7.59 -10.83
C ALA A 17 -13.66 6.53 -10.97
N MET A 18 -13.17 6.27 -12.19
CA MET A 18 -12.04 5.35 -12.45
C MET A 18 -10.73 5.86 -11.85
N LEU A 19 -10.42 7.16 -11.99
CA LEU A 19 -9.20 7.75 -11.43
C LEU A 19 -9.16 7.70 -9.90
N LYS A 20 -10.31 7.83 -9.22
CA LYS A 20 -10.37 7.68 -7.75
C LYS A 20 -10.48 6.22 -7.28
N THR A 21 -11.01 5.31 -8.09
CA THR A 21 -11.10 3.89 -7.71
C THR A 21 -9.76 3.18 -7.79
N ILE A 22 -8.84 3.58 -8.68
CA ILE A 22 -7.53 2.95 -8.76
C ILE A 22 -6.73 3.10 -7.44
N PRO A 23 -6.54 4.32 -6.88
CA PRO A 23 -5.88 4.49 -5.59
C PRO A 23 -6.62 3.78 -4.44
N ALA A 24 -7.95 3.75 -4.47
CA ALA A 24 -8.74 3.07 -3.45
C ALA A 24 -8.52 1.55 -3.47
N MET A 25 -8.51 0.92 -4.66
CA MET A 25 -8.23 -0.50 -4.82
C MET A 25 -6.79 -0.84 -4.41
N LEU A 26 -5.83 -0.01 -4.79
CA LEU A 26 -4.43 -0.17 -4.37
C LEU A 26 -4.29 -0.07 -2.84
N SER A 27 -5.06 0.81 -2.19
CA SER A 27 -5.06 0.93 -0.72
C SER A 27 -5.56 -0.34 -0.04
N VAL A 28 -6.63 -0.96 -0.57
CA VAL A 28 -7.15 -2.23 -0.04
C VAL A 28 -6.12 -3.35 -0.20
N VAL A 29 -5.49 -3.45 -1.37
CA VAL A 29 -4.46 -4.46 -1.63
C VAL A 29 -3.27 -4.23 -0.69
N PHE A 30 -2.78 -3.00 -0.57
CA PHE A 30 -1.65 -2.65 0.30
C PHE A 30 -1.91 -3.05 1.75
N VAL A 31 -3.06 -2.65 2.30
CA VAL A 31 -3.46 -2.96 3.68
C VAL A 31 -3.61 -4.47 3.88
N ALA A 32 -4.25 -5.18 2.94
CA ALA A 32 -4.42 -6.64 3.05
C ALA A 32 -3.06 -7.37 3.00
N THR A 33 -2.18 -6.98 2.07
CA THR A 33 -0.84 -7.58 1.97
C THR A 33 0.03 -7.24 3.17
N GLY A 34 -0.06 -6.02 3.71
CA GLY A 34 0.67 -5.62 4.91
C GLY A 34 0.18 -6.37 6.15
N LEU A 35 -1.13 -6.51 6.32
CA LEU A 35 -1.71 -7.32 7.39
C LEU A 35 -1.20 -8.77 7.35
N TYR A 36 -1.09 -9.35 6.17
CA TYR A 36 -0.55 -10.70 6.02
C TYR A 36 0.98 -10.75 6.26
N ALA A 37 1.75 -9.82 5.68
CA ALA A 37 3.21 -9.77 5.82
C ALA A 37 3.67 -9.57 7.27
N PHE A 38 2.94 -8.79 8.06
CA PHE A 38 3.23 -8.57 9.48
C PHE A 38 2.53 -9.59 10.41
N GLY A 39 1.88 -10.63 9.87
CA GLY A 39 1.27 -11.70 10.68
C GLY A 39 -0.05 -11.35 11.38
N GLY A 40 -0.72 -10.27 10.98
CA GLY A 40 -2.07 -9.94 11.43
C GLY A 40 -3.16 -10.84 10.84
N VAL A 41 -2.88 -11.51 9.71
CA VAL A 41 -3.74 -12.55 9.11
C VAL A 41 -2.88 -13.78 8.82
N SER A 42 -3.36 -14.98 9.18
CA SER A 42 -2.58 -16.21 9.05
C SER A 42 -2.43 -16.69 7.61
N ASP A 43 -3.49 -16.61 6.81
CA ASP A 43 -3.51 -17.08 5.42
C ASP A 43 -4.48 -16.25 4.56
N ILE A 44 -4.05 -15.84 3.37
CA ILE A 44 -4.92 -15.28 2.34
C ILE A 44 -5.01 -16.28 1.19
N THR A 45 -6.19 -16.88 1.01
CA THR A 45 -6.44 -17.88 -0.04
C THR A 45 -7.31 -17.29 -1.16
N ILE A 46 -6.85 -17.43 -2.39
CA ILE A 46 -7.58 -17.00 -3.59
C ILE A 46 -8.15 -18.24 -4.26
N THR A 47 -9.43 -18.52 -3.98
CA THR A 47 -10.14 -19.70 -4.50
C THR A 47 -10.21 -19.73 -6.03
N TRP A 48 -10.36 -18.57 -6.66
CA TRP A 48 -10.47 -18.44 -8.12
C TRP A 48 -9.14 -18.70 -8.85
N LEU A 49 -8.02 -18.62 -8.15
CA LEU A 49 -6.69 -18.90 -8.69
C LEU A 49 -6.24 -20.32 -8.31
N SER A 50 -7.11 -21.31 -8.51
CA SER A 50 -6.84 -22.71 -8.16
C SER A 50 -6.50 -22.93 -6.67
N ASN A 51 -7.19 -22.23 -5.77
CA ASN A 51 -6.91 -22.26 -4.32
C ASN A 51 -5.48 -21.86 -3.96
N TYR A 52 -4.95 -20.83 -4.63
CA TYR A 52 -3.62 -20.31 -4.34
C TYR A 52 -3.58 -19.61 -2.98
N THR A 53 -2.67 -20.03 -2.10
CA THR A 53 -2.37 -19.32 -0.85
C THR A 53 -1.24 -18.33 -1.11
N LEU A 54 -1.48 -17.06 -0.76
CA LEU A 54 -0.46 -16.02 -0.82
C LEU A 54 0.69 -16.40 0.12
N THR A 55 1.95 -16.31 -0.33
CA THR A 55 3.12 -16.49 0.54
C THR A 55 3.63 -15.14 1.04
N SER A 56 4.43 -15.14 2.11
CA SER A 56 5.00 -13.90 2.68
C SER A 56 5.76 -13.09 1.63
N GLU A 57 6.60 -13.75 0.85
CA GLU A 57 7.33 -13.14 -0.27
C GLU A 57 6.41 -12.44 -1.29
N HIS A 58 5.29 -13.07 -1.67
CA HIS A 58 4.35 -12.46 -2.62
C HIS A 58 3.63 -11.24 -2.03
N ALA A 59 3.32 -11.26 -0.73
CA ALA A 59 2.72 -10.13 -0.04
C ALA A 59 3.70 -8.96 0.11
N THR A 60 4.96 -9.25 0.41
CA THR A 60 6.06 -8.27 0.47
C THR A 60 6.30 -7.65 -0.91
N LEU A 61 6.38 -8.45 -1.96
CA LEU A 61 6.51 -7.94 -3.34
C LEU A 61 5.28 -7.13 -3.76
N GLY A 62 4.08 -7.63 -3.45
CA GLY A 62 2.83 -6.94 -3.74
C GLY A 62 2.75 -5.57 -3.07
N SER A 63 3.06 -5.49 -1.77
CA SER A 63 3.06 -4.24 -1.02
C SER A 63 4.10 -3.24 -1.53
N ILE A 64 5.32 -3.66 -1.90
CA ILE A 64 6.33 -2.77 -2.50
C ILE A 64 5.91 -2.27 -3.88
N VAL A 65 5.40 -3.14 -4.75
CA VAL A 65 4.93 -2.74 -6.08
C VAL A 65 3.80 -1.75 -5.95
N VAL A 66 2.83 -2.03 -5.09
CA VAL A 66 1.70 -1.16 -4.84
C VAL A 66 2.17 0.18 -4.25
N PHE A 67 3.10 0.19 -3.29
CA PHE A 67 3.70 1.40 -2.72
C PHE A 67 4.40 2.25 -3.78
N ALA A 68 5.22 1.62 -4.63
CA ALA A 68 5.90 2.30 -5.73
C ALA A 68 4.91 2.92 -6.72
N LEU A 69 3.85 2.19 -7.09
CA LEU A 69 2.79 2.70 -7.96
C LEU A 69 2.05 3.89 -7.34
N ALA A 70 1.76 3.84 -6.04
CA ALA A 70 1.16 4.96 -5.32
C ALA A 70 2.06 6.20 -5.32
N PHE A 71 3.32 6.05 -4.92
CA PHE A 71 4.27 7.16 -4.90
C PHE A 71 4.50 7.75 -6.30
N MET A 72 4.60 6.89 -7.33
CA MET A 72 4.69 7.32 -8.72
C MET A 72 3.39 7.94 -9.25
N SER A 73 2.25 7.70 -8.61
CA SER A 73 0.96 8.28 -9.00
C SER A 73 0.65 9.58 -8.26
N SER A 74 1.31 9.88 -7.14
CA SER A 74 1.10 11.12 -6.40
C SER A 74 1.47 12.34 -7.24
N GLU A 75 0.72 13.43 -7.08
CA GLU A 75 1.02 14.73 -7.68
C GLU A 75 2.30 15.36 -7.08
N THR A 76 2.72 14.89 -5.90
CA THR A 76 3.90 15.35 -5.16
C THR A 76 5.12 14.44 -5.33
N LYS A 77 5.44 14.05 -6.58
CA LYS A 77 6.61 13.18 -6.89
C LYS A 77 7.96 13.74 -6.45
N SER A 78 8.03 15.05 -6.17
CA SER A 78 9.23 15.71 -5.67
C SER A 78 9.21 15.72 -4.13
N LEU A 79 10.29 15.22 -3.54
CA LEU A 79 10.49 15.25 -2.10
C LEU A 79 10.39 16.66 -1.51
N GLU A 80 10.59 17.71 -2.31
CA GLU A 80 10.53 19.10 -1.88
C GLU A 80 9.14 19.55 -1.39
N TYR A 81 8.08 18.80 -1.72
CA TYR A 81 6.71 19.08 -1.28
C TYR A 81 6.32 18.36 0.02
N TYR A 82 7.18 17.49 0.56
CA TYR A 82 6.91 16.76 1.80
C TYR A 82 7.55 17.44 3.00
N GLU A 83 6.89 17.35 4.15
CA GLU A 83 7.50 17.69 5.43
C GLU A 83 8.54 16.62 5.83
N TYR A 84 9.52 16.98 6.66
CA TYR A 84 10.59 16.04 7.04
C TYR A 84 10.09 14.73 7.66
N TRP A 85 8.98 14.77 8.40
CA TRP A 85 8.37 13.56 8.96
C TRP A 85 7.71 12.71 7.87
N GLU A 86 7.05 13.33 6.89
CA GLU A 86 6.44 12.66 5.73
C GLU A 86 7.51 11.92 4.92
N MET A 87 8.65 12.58 4.63
CA MET A 87 9.80 11.94 3.97
C MET A 87 10.32 10.74 4.77
N GLY A 88 10.38 10.89 6.11
CA GLY A 88 10.76 9.82 7.02
C GLY A 88 9.88 8.58 6.85
N PHE A 89 8.55 8.75 6.80
CA PHE A 89 7.62 7.63 6.62
C PHE A 89 7.62 7.06 5.19
N ILE A 90 7.82 7.89 4.17
CA ILE A 90 7.95 7.42 2.77
C ILE A 90 9.16 6.50 2.62
N LEU A 91 10.29 6.81 3.27
CA LEU A 91 11.47 5.97 3.25
C LEU A 91 11.35 4.76 4.20
N ALA A 92 10.80 4.98 5.40
CA ALA A 92 10.66 3.94 6.41
C ALA A 92 9.73 2.81 5.96
N SER A 93 8.66 3.11 5.20
CA SER A 93 7.70 2.10 4.76
C SER A 93 8.33 0.99 3.92
N PRO A 94 8.98 1.26 2.77
CA PRO A 94 9.63 0.21 1.98
C PRO A 94 10.80 -0.43 2.75
N ALA A 95 11.51 0.33 3.59
CA ALA A 95 12.58 -0.22 4.42
C ALA A 95 12.05 -1.24 5.45
N VAL A 96 10.91 -0.98 6.08
CA VAL A 96 10.26 -1.89 7.03
C VAL A 96 9.68 -3.10 6.30
N ILE A 97 9.00 -2.91 5.17
CA ILE A 97 8.43 -4.01 4.37
C ILE A 97 9.53 -4.99 3.93
N LEU A 98 10.58 -4.48 3.30
CA LEU A 98 11.70 -5.31 2.83
C LEU A 98 12.53 -5.86 3.99
N GLY A 99 12.77 -5.03 5.00
CA GLY A 99 13.53 -5.42 6.18
C GLY A 99 12.85 -6.51 6.99
N TRP A 100 11.52 -6.52 7.04
CA TRP A 100 10.75 -7.55 7.75
C TRP A 100 10.88 -8.92 7.10
N GLU A 101 10.85 -8.99 5.77
CA GLU A 101 10.94 -10.25 5.03
C GLU A 101 12.38 -10.75 4.86
N TYR A 102 13.31 -9.85 4.51
CA TYR A 102 14.65 -10.25 4.05
C TYR A 102 15.75 -10.08 5.10
N THR A 103 15.44 -9.50 6.26
CA THR A 103 16.42 -9.25 7.32
C THR A 103 15.87 -9.70 8.68
N THR A 104 16.76 -9.96 9.63
CA THR A 104 16.34 -10.26 11.02
C THR A 104 16.37 -9.01 11.91
N GLN A 105 17.17 -8.00 11.54
CA GLN A 105 17.39 -6.81 12.35
C GLN A 105 16.12 -5.99 12.58
N ILE A 106 15.28 -5.84 11.56
CA ILE A 106 14.04 -5.06 11.66
C ILE A 106 12.99 -5.80 12.50
N PRO A 107 12.69 -7.09 12.25
CA PRO A 107 11.86 -7.89 13.15
C PRO A 107 12.39 -7.89 14.58
N ASP A 108 13.69 -8.13 14.80
CA ASP A 108 14.27 -8.21 16.15
C ASP A 108 14.15 -6.87 16.90
N LEU A 109 14.39 -5.75 16.22
CA LEU A 109 14.27 -4.41 16.81
C LEU A 109 12.82 -4.07 17.16
N LEU A 110 11.88 -4.36 16.27
CA LEU A 110 10.48 -4.01 16.48
C LEU A 110 9.78 -4.97 17.44
N LEU A 111 10.03 -6.28 17.34
CA LEU A 111 9.51 -7.27 18.28
C LEU A 111 10.17 -7.14 19.66
N GLY A 112 11.35 -6.52 19.75
CA GLY A 112 11.95 -6.09 21.02
C GLY A 112 11.08 -5.10 21.81
N LEU A 113 10.12 -4.42 21.17
CA LEU A 113 9.10 -3.58 21.83
C LEU A 113 7.97 -4.41 22.46
N GLY A 114 7.84 -5.68 22.07
CA GLY A 114 6.82 -6.63 22.51
C GLY A 114 6.17 -7.38 21.34
N ASP A 115 5.82 -8.65 21.54
CA ASP A 115 5.07 -9.47 20.57
C ASP A 115 3.59 -9.55 21.00
N PRO A 116 2.60 -9.08 20.21
CA PRO A 116 2.65 -8.68 18.79
C PRO A 116 2.74 -7.16 18.55
N LEU A 117 3.05 -6.36 19.57
CA LEU A 117 3.11 -4.89 19.44
C LEU A 117 4.09 -4.42 18.36
N GLY A 118 5.25 -5.08 18.22
CA GLY A 118 6.25 -4.77 17.20
C GLY A 118 5.73 -4.91 15.78
N ALA A 119 4.99 -5.99 15.51
CA ALA A 119 4.36 -6.23 14.22
C ALA A 119 3.23 -5.22 13.93
N GLN A 120 2.46 -4.83 14.94
CA GLN A 120 1.44 -3.80 14.81
C GLN A 120 2.06 -2.43 14.52
N VAL A 121 3.15 -2.09 15.19
CA VAL A 121 3.91 -0.85 14.94
C VAL A 121 4.48 -0.86 13.52
N ALA A 122 5.07 -1.97 13.07
CA ALA A 122 5.55 -2.13 11.70
C ALA A 122 4.44 -1.87 10.68
N PHE A 123 3.28 -2.50 10.88
CA PHE A 123 2.11 -2.29 10.04
C PHE A 123 1.66 -0.83 10.03
N VAL A 124 1.54 -0.18 11.19
CA VAL A 124 1.13 1.23 11.27
C VAL A 124 2.12 2.15 10.56
N ILE A 125 3.43 1.94 10.71
CA ILE A 125 4.46 2.71 9.97
C ILE A 125 4.22 2.64 8.47
N THR A 126 3.97 1.43 7.95
CA THR A 126 3.73 1.24 6.52
C THR A 126 2.43 1.88 6.03
N VAL A 127 1.36 1.81 6.82
CA VAL A 127 0.06 2.43 6.49
C VAL A 127 0.15 3.96 6.53
N VAL A 128 0.88 4.53 7.49
CA VAL A 128 1.10 5.99 7.56
C VAL A 128 1.91 6.46 6.35
N GLY A 129 3.01 5.78 6.02
CA GLY A 129 3.79 6.16 4.85
C GLY A 129 3.04 5.95 3.53
N TRP A 130 2.14 4.97 3.46
CA TRP A 130 1.20 4.85 2.34
C TRP A 130 0.25 6.05 2.23
N ALA A 131 -0.40 6.43 3.33
CA ALA A 131 -1.34 7.55 3.35
C ALA A 131 -0.66 8.86 2.93
N VAL A 132 0.60 9.05 3.35
CA VAL A 132 1.44 10.18 2.92
C VAL A 132 1.81 10.06 1.43
N ALA A 133 2.17 8.87 0.95
CA ALA A 133 2.59 8.65 -0.44
C ALA A 133 1.46 8.74 -1.47
N VAL A 134 0.19 8.54 -1.08
CA VAL A 134 -0.98 8.62 -1.97
C VAL A 134 -1.61 10.02 -2.01
N ARG A 135 -1.20 10.91 -1.11
CA ARG A 135 -1.64 12.31 -1.09
C ARG A 135 -1.20 13.04 -2.35
#